data_AF-A0A2S9GKL1-F1
#
_entry.id   AF-A0A2S9GKL1-F1
#
_cell.length_a   1.000
_cell.length_b   1.000
_cell.length_c   1.000
_cell.angle_alpha   90.00
_cell.angle_beta   90.00
_cell.angle_gamma   90.00
#
_symmetry.space_group_name_H-M   'P 1'
#
loop_
_entity.id
_entity.type
_entity.pdbx_description
1 polymer ?
#
loop_
_entity_poly.entity_id
_entity_poly.type
_entity_poly.pdbx_seq_one_letter_code
_entity_poly.pdbx_strand_id
1 'polypeptide(L)' 'MVFEDAHAVTDHTAEAGAAQPAVDDKVVTAWNGLAITALSDASFTLNRPEYLGAAIECADAVLDL' A
#
# COMPACT_ATOMS: atom_id res chain seq x y z
N MET A 1 23.63 -5.72 26.32
CA MET A 1 22.16 -5.57 26.22
C MET A 1 21.81 -5.93 24.79
N VAL A 2 21.36 -7.16 24.60
CA VAL A 2 21.26 -7.83 23.30
C VAL A 2 19.89 -7.54 22.69
N PHE A 3 19.87 -7.05 21.45
CA PHE A 3 18.80 -7.30 20.49
C PHE A 3 19.51 -7.67 19.17
N GLU A 4 19.70 -8.98 18.99
CA GLU A 4 20.07 -9.62 17.73
C GLU A 4 18.86 -9.57 16.78
N ASP A 5 19.05 -8.97 15.61
CA ASP A 5 18.84 -9.58 14.28
C ASP A 5 18.85 -8.47 13.22
N ALA A 6 20.07 -8.11 12.80
CA ALA A 6 20.28 -7.35 11.57
C ALA A 6 20.26 -8.34 10.40
N HIS A 7 19.07 -8.77 9.98
CA HIS A 7 18.93 -9.36 8.65
C HIS A 7 18.93 -8.25 7.61
N ALA A 8 20.14 -7.83 7.26
CA ALA A 8 20.41 -7.20 5.99
C ALA A 8 19.98 -8.17 4.87
N VAL A 9 18.85 -7.88 4.23
CA VAL A 9 18.68 -8.16 2.82
C VAL A 9 18.63 -6.81 2.13
N THR A 10 19.82 -6.34 1.75
CA THR A 10 19.98 -5.34 0.71
C THR A 10 19.77 -6.05 -0.63
N ASP A 11 18.68 -5.76 -1.34
CA ASP A 11 18.63 -5.99 -2.79
C ASP A 11 18.63 -4.63 -3.49
N HIS A 12 19.71 -4.36 -4.21
CA HIS A 12 19.99 -3.12 -4.92
C HIS A 12 20.16 -3.37 -6.42
N THR A 13 19.56 -4.44 -6.94
CA THR A 13 19.61 -4.77 -8.37
C THR A 13 18.23 -5.15 -8.88
N ALA A 14 17.37 -4.15 -9.09
CA ALA A 14 16.20 -4.31 -9.96
C ALA A 14 16.67 -4.44 -11.41
N GLU A 15 17.13 -5.63 -11.78
CA GLU A 15 17.19 -6.03 -13.18
C GLU A 15 15.74 -6.18 -13.69
N ALA A 16 15.47 -5.76 -14.93
CA ALA A 16 14.13 -5.71 -15.54
C ALA A 16 13.46 -7.09 -15.79
N GLY A 17 13.79 -8.09 -14.98
CA GLY A 17 13.19 -9.41 -14.91
C GLY A 17 13.25 -10.04 -13.51
N ALA A 18 13.63 -9.29 -12.48
CA ALA A 18 13.54 -9.74 -11.09
C ALA A 18 12.06 -9.94 -10.76
N ALA A 19 11.63 -11.21 -10.73
CA ALA A 19 10.28 -11.59 -10.33
C ALA A 19 9.97 -10.89 -9.02
N GLN A 20 9.02 -9.97 -9.07
CA GLN A 20 8.55 -9.22 -7.91
C GLN A 20 8.26 -10.24 -6.79
N PRO A 21 8.73 -10.00 -5.55
CA PRO A 21 8.51 -10.94 -4.45
C PRO A 21 7.03 -11.33 -4.42
N ALA A 22 6.76 -12.62 -4.18
CA ALA A 22 5.41 -13.17 -4.23
C ALA A 22 4.55 -12.52 -3.13
N VAL A 23 3.96 -11.38 -3.43
CA VAL A 23 2.89 -10.80 -2.64
C VAL A 23 1.61 -11.44 -3.12
N ASP A 24 0.84 -12.04 -2.21
CA ASP A 24 -0.44 -12.64 -2.57
C ASP A 24 -1.38 -11.54 -3.09
N ASP A 25 -1.88 -11.71 -4.32
CA ASP A 25 -2.71 -10.71 -4.99
C ASP A 25 -3.97 -10.35 -4.18
N LYS A 26 -4.50 -11.31 -3.41
CA LYS A 26 -5.69 -11.07 -2.57
C LYS A 26 -5.33 -10.26 -1.35
N VAL A 27 -4.14 -10.47 -0.79
CA VAL A 27 -3.60 -9.63 0.29
C VAL A 27 -3.46 -8.20 -0.22
N VAL A 28 -2.82 -7.97 -1.37
CA VAL A 28 -2.68 -6.61 -1.94
C VAL A 28 -4.04 -5.96 -2.14
N THR A 29 -4.99 -6.69 -2.74
CA THR A 29 -6.36 -6.21 -2.95
C THR A 29 -7.04 -5.82 -1.64
N ALA A 30 -6.88 -6.63 -0.59
CA ALA A 30 -7.45 -6.35 0.73
C ALA A 30 -6.85 -5.08 1.37
N TRP A 31 -5.52 -4.91 1.31
CA TRP A 31 -4.85 -3.72 1.83
C TRP A 31 -5.25 -2.45 1.09
N ASN A 32 -5.42 -2.51 -0.24
CA ASN A 32 -5.93 -1.38 -1.03
C ASN A 32 -7.36 -1.01 -0.60
N GLY A 33 -8.24 -1.99 -0.44
CA GLY A 33 -9.60 -1.75 0.04
C GLY A 33 -9.65 -1.13 1.45
N LEU A 34 -8.78 -1.59 2.35
CA LEU A 34 -8.63 -1.03 3.70
C LEU A 34 -8.14 0.42 3.66
N ALA A 35 -7.16 0.74 2.82
CA ALA A 35 -6.63 2.09 2.68
C ALA A 35 -7.70 3.07 2.15
N ILE A 36 -8.43 2.69 1.09
CA ILE A 36 -9.52 3.50 0.52
C ILE A 36 -10.62 3.77 1.56
N THR A 37 -10.98 2.74 2.34
CA THR A 37 -11.98 2.85 3.42
C THR A 37 -11.52 3.83 4.50
N ALA A 38 -10.26 3.71 4.96
CA ALA A 38 -9.72 4.57 6.00
C ALA A 38 -9.62 6.04 5.54
N LEU A 39 -9.23 6.30 4.29
CA LEU A 39 -9.18 7.65 3.72
C LEU A 39 -10.58 8.27 3.60
N SER A 40 -11.56 7.48 3.15
CA SER A 40 -12.96 7.92 3.05
C SER A 40 -13.55 8.26 4.43
N ASP A 41 -13.32 7.40 5.42
CA ASP A 41 -13.78 7.61 6.79
C ASP A 41 -13.08 8.80 7.46
N ALA A 42 -11.76 8.96 7.24
CA ALA A 42 -11.00 10.09 7.73
C ALA A 42 -11.48 11.42 7.11
N SER A 43 -11.83 11.44 5.81
CA SER A 43 -12.39 12.62 5.17
C SER A 43 -13.66 13.10 5.88
N PHE A 44 -14.56 12.16 6.21
CA PHE A 44 -15.82 12.46 6.87
C PHE A 44 -15.60 12.85 8.33
N THR A 45 -14.87 12.03 9.08
CA THR A 45 -14.65 12.18 10.52
C THR A 45 -13.85 13.44 10.86
N LEU A 46 -12.88 13.81 10.02
CA LEU A 46 -12.02 14.98 10.24
C LEU A 46 -12.49 16.24 9.48
N ASN A 47 -13.55 16.12 8.67
CA ASN A 47 -14.03 17.18 7.77
C ASN A 47 -12.93 17.73 6.86
N ARG A 48 -12.13 16.81 6.31
CA ARG A 48 -10.92 17.05 5.51
C ARG A 48 -11.11 16.47 4.10
N PRO A 49 -11.73 17.22 3.16
CA PRO A 49 -12.08 16.71 1.84
C PRO A 49 -10.88 16.26 1.01
N GLU A 50 -9.67 16.70 1.34
CA GLU A 50 -8.43 16.23 0.72
C GLU A 50 -8.26 14.71 0.82
N TYR A 51 -8.73 14.08 1.90
CA TYR A 51 -8.65 12.63 2.06
C TYR A 51 -9.64 11.88 1.17
N LEU A 52 -10.78 12.48 0.82
CA LEU A 52 -11.69 11.91 -0.16
C LEU A 52 -11.07 11.93 -1.57
N GLY A 53 -10.36 13.01 -1.92
CA GLY A 53 -9.59 13.07 -3.18
C GLY A 53 -8.57 11.92 -3.26
N ALA A 54 -7.78 11.73 -2.21
CA ALA A 54 -6.83 10.62 -2.14
C ALA A 54 -7.50 9.24 -2.20
N ALA A 55 -8.66 9.06 -1.56
CA ALA A 55 -9.42 7.81 -1.64
C ALA A 55 -9.89 7.49 -3.07
N ILE A 56 -10.33 8.52 -3.81
CA ILE A 56 -10.76 8.39 -5.21
C ILE A 56 -9.56 8.03 -6.10
N GLU A 57 -8.44 8.74 -5.97
CA GLU A 57 -7.23 8.44 -6.75
C GLU A 57 -6.75 7.00 -6.51
N CYS A 58 -6.78 6.53 -5.26
CA CYS A 58 -6.47 5.14 -4.95
C CYS A 58 -7.48 4.15 -5.56
N ALA A 59 -8.77 4.48 -5.56
CA ALA A 59 -9.79 3.62 -6.15
C ALA A 59 -9.64 3.52 -7.67
N ASP A 60 -9.41 4.64 -8.35
CA ASP A 60 -9.17 4.69 -9.80
C ASP A 60 -7.93 3.86 -10.16
N ALA A 61 -6.83 4.02 -9.42
CA ALA A 61 -5.62 3.23 -9.64
C ALA A 61 -5.82 1.72 -9.49
N VAL A 62 -6.78 1.27 -8.66
CA VAL A 62 -7.11 -0.16 -8.51
C VAL A 62 -8.02 -0.65 -9.62
N LEU A 63 -8.89 0.20 -10.16
CA LEU A 63 -9.80 -0.14 -11.25
C LEU A 63 -9.11 -0.16 -12.62
N ASP A 64 -8.03 0.61 -12.76
CA ASP A 64 -7.23 0.72 -13.99
C ASP A 64 -6.10 -0.32 -14.09
N LEU A 65 -6.09 -1.35 -13.22
CA LEU A 65 -5.11 -2.46 -13.20
C LEU A 65 -5.26 -3.46 -14.35
#